data_AF-A0A3B5AMW2-F1
#
_entry.id   AF-A0A3B5AMW2-F1
#
_cell.length_a   1.000
_cell.length_b   1.000
_cell.length_c   1.000
_cell.angle_alpha   90.00
_cell.angle_beta   90.00
_cell.angle_gamma   90.00
#
_symmetry.space_group_name_H-M   'P 1'
#
loop_
_entity.id
_entity.type
_entity.pdbx_description
1 polymer ?
#
loop_
_entity_poly.entity_id
_entity_poly.type
_entity_poly.pdbx_seq_one_letter_code
_entity_poly.pdbx_strand_id
1 'polypeptide(L)'
;LKSPHCELETLGLSGCLVTEEGCSSLVSALSVNSSHLRELDLSYNHPGDSGVKQLSAALENLNWRLDTVRYGQTTQHQTVM
;
A
#
# COMPACT_ATOMS: atom_id res chain seq x y z
N LEU A 1 -11.88 18.17 -2.66
CA LEU A 1 -11.18 18.14 -3.97
C LEU A 1 -11.27 16.73 -4.53
N LYS A 2 -12.19 16.47 -5.46
CA LYS A 2 -12.18 15.27 -6.31
C LYS A 2 -12.05 15.80 -7.73
N SER A 3 -10.82 15.90 -8.21
CA SER A 3 -10.60 16.29 -9.61
C SER A 3 -10.77 15.03 -10.45
N PRO A 4 -11.67 15.01 -11.45
CA PRO A 4 -11.99 13.81 -12.23
C PRO A 4 -10.80 13.27 -13.06
N HIS A 5 -9.67 13.97 -13.05
CA HIS A 5 -8.45 13.60 -13.78
C HIS A 5 -7.20 13.54 -12.88
N CYS A 6 -7.38 13.52 -11.55
CA CYS A 6 -6.26 13.34 -10.64
C CYS A 6 -6.25 11.88 -10.17
N GLU A 7 -5.53 11.05 -10.91
CA GLU A 7 -5.29 9.65 -10.58
C GLU A 7 -3.98 9.57 -9.78
N LEU A 8 -4.03 9.02 -8.58
CA LEU A 8 -2.84 8.81 -7.77
C LEU A 8 -2.15 7.51 -8.21
N GLU A 9 -1.03 7.63 -8.91
CA GLU A 9 -0.25 6.47 -9.38
C GLU A 9 0.78 5.99 -8.35
N THR A 10 1.39 6.90 -7.59
CA THR A 10 2.41 6.57 -6.58
C THR A 10 2.06 7.20 -5.24
N LEU A 11 2.10 6.40 -4.18
CA LEU A 11 1.96 6.84 -2.79
C LEU A 11 3.22 6.47 -1.99
N GLY A 12 4.04 7.47 -1.70
CA GLY A 12 5.23 7.32 -0.86
C GLY A 12 4.95 7.74 0.59
N LEU A 13 5.04 6.78 1.51
CA LEU A 13 4.88 7.00 2.95
C LEU A 13 6.10 6.50 3.72
N SER A 14 7.28 6.50 3.07
CA SER A 14 8.51 6.02 3.68
C SER A 14 8.85 6.82 4.94
N GLY A 15 9.09 6.13 6.05
CA GLY A 15 9.46 6.77 7.33
C GLY A 15 8.32 7.51 8.03
N CYS A 16 7.06 7.27 7.64
CA CYS A 16 5.88 7.93 8.23
C CYS A 16 5.37 7.28 9.53
N LEU A 17 6.15 6.38 10.14
CA LEU A 17 5.78 5.65 11.36
C LEU A 17 4.46 4.86 11.22
N VAL A 18 4.19 4.34 10.03
CA VAL A 18 3.00 3.50 9.78
C VAL A 18 3.08 2.23 10.61
N THR A 19 2.06 2.00 11.43
CA THR A 19 1.87 0.81 12.27
C THR A 19 0.86 -0.16 11.66
N GLU A 20 0.57 -1.28 12.32
CA GLU A 20 -0.51 -2.21 11.95
C GLU A 20 -1.87 -1.50 11.78
N GLU A 21 -2.22 -0.60 12.71
CA GLU A 21 -3.46 0.19 12.63
C GLU A 21 -3.44 1.14 11.43
N GLY A 22 -2.29 1.73 11.14
CA GLY A 22 -2.07 2.53 9.94
C GLY A 22 -2.30 1.73 8.66
N CYS A 23 -1.88 0.46 8.63
CA CYS A 23 -2.12 -0.43 7.49
C CYS A 23 -3.61 -0.72 7.28
N SER A 24 -4.36 -0.99 8.34
CA SER A 24 -5.82 -1.15 8.26
C SER A 24 -6.51 0.10 7.69
N SER A 25 -6.07 1.27 8.14
CA SER A 25 -6.56 2.57 7.66
C SER A 25 -6.23 2.79 6.18
N LEU A 26 -5.01 2.45 5.76
CA LEU A 26 -4.58 2.51 4.36
C LEU A 26 -5.42 1.58 3.48
N VAL A 27 -5.62 0.32 3.89
CA VAL A 27 -6.47 -0.63 3.15
C VAL A 27 -7.87 -0.07 2.94
N SER A 28 -8.48 0.46 4.01
CA SER A 28 -9.81 1.08 3.93
C SER A 28 -9.82 2.26 2.97
N ALA A 29 -8.85 3.17 3.06
CA ALA A 29 -8.76 4.34 2.18
C ALA A 29 -8.53 3.97 0.70
N LEU A 30 -7.63 3.02 0.44
CA LEU A 30 -7.25 2.59 -0.91
C LEU A 30 -8.34 1.73 -1.58
N SER A 31 -9.18 1.04 -0.79
CA SER A 31 -10.31 0.25 -1.32
C SER A 31 -11.36 1.08 -2.07
N VAL A 32 -11.46 2.38 -1.78
CA VAL A 32 -12.56 3.22 -2.27
C VAL A 32 -12.23 3.92 -3.61
N ASN A 33 -10.96 4.17 -3.94
CA ASN A 33 -10.61 4.96 -5.14
C ASN A 33 -9.23 4.67 -5.78
N SER A 34 -8.56 3.56 -5.47
CA SER A 34 -7.14 3.36 -5.87
C SER A 34 -6.90 2.36 -7.00
N SER A 35 -7.83 2.20 -7.96
CA SER A 35 -7.62 1.35 -9.15
C SER A 35 -6.40 1.76 -9.98
N HIS A 36 -5.93 3.01 -9.84
CA HIS A 36 -4.85 3.60 -10.61
C HIS A 36 -3.51 3.61 -9.86
N LEU A 37 -3.49 3.23 -8.58
CA LEU A 37 -2.27 3.20 -7.80
C LEU A 37 -1.39 2.03 -8.27
N ARG A 38 -0.17 2.36 -8.70
CA ARG A 38 0.85 1.45 -9.22
C ARG A 38 2.01 1.22 -8.27
N GLU A 39 2.28 2.18 -7.39
CA GLU A 39 3.36 2.04 -6.41
C GLU A 39 2.92 2.52 -5.01
N LEU A 40 3.21 1.68 -4.01
CA LEU A 40 3.06 2.00 -2.60
C LEU A 40 4.39 1.74 -1.87
N ASP A 41 5.04 2.82 -1.44
CA ASP A 41 6.28 2.74 -0.67
C ASP A 41 6.01 2.94 0.83
N LEU A 42 6.14 1.85 1.58
CA LEU A 42 6.08 1.83 3.05
C LEU A 42 7.45 1.54 3.67
N SER A 43 8.55 1.83 2.96
CA SER A 43 9.91 1.67 3.48
C SER A 43 10.10 2.42 4.81
N TYR A 44 10.97 1.92 5.67
CA TYR A 44 11.26 2.54 6.98
C TYR A 44 10.03 2.76 7.88
N ASN A 45 8.98 1.95 7.75
CA ASN A 45 7.85 1.89 8.67
C ASN A 45 7.86 0.61 9.51
N HIS A 46 6.85 0.44 10.37
CA HIS A 46 6.68 -0.73 11.22
C HIS A 46 5.28 -1.34 11.05
N PRO A 47 4.93 -1.81 9.84
CA PRO A 47 3.58 -2.30 9.53
C PRO A 47 3.19 -3.55 10.32
N GLY A 48 4.15 -4.26 10.93
CA GLY A 48 3.93 -5.51 11.65
C GLY A 48 3.44 -6.65 10.77
N ASP A 49 3.45 -7.89 11.29
CA ASP A 49 3.02 -9.06 10.53
C ASP A 49 1.53 -8.98 10.16
N SER A 50 0.71 -8.40 11.04
CA SER A 50 -0.72 -8.22 10.82
C SER A 50 -0.99 -7.21 9.70
N GLY A 51 -0.31 -6.05 9.73
CA GLY A 51 -0.48 -5.01 8.72
C GLY A 51 0.03 -5.45 7.35
N VAL A 52 1.14 -6.19 7.29
CA VAL A 52 1.61 -6.79 6.03
C VAL A 52 0.56 -7.76 5.47
N LYS A 53 0.02 -8.67 6.29
CA LYS A 53 -1.05 -9.59 5.84
C LYS A 53 -2.30 -8.87 5.34
N GLN A 54 -2.71 -7.80 6.02
CA GLN A 54 -3.86 -6.97 5.59
C GLN A 54 -3.59 -6.32 4.23
N LEU A 55 -2.40 -5.75 4.04
CA LEU A 55 -2.02 -5.13 2.77
C LEU A 55 -1.93 -6.18 1.64
N SER A 56 -1.33 -7.34 1.88
CA SER A 56 -1.27 -8.45 0.92
C SER A 56 -2.67 -8.95 0.51
N ALA A 57 -3.57 -9.16 1.49
CA ALA A 57 -4.93 -9.62 1.19
C ALA A 57 -5.74 -8.56 0.40
N ALA A 58 -5.50 -7.27 0.67
CA ALA A 58 -6.12 -6.17 -0.06
C ALA A 58 -5.60 -6.08 -1.50
N LEU A 59 -4.29 -6.26 -1.71
CA LEU A 59 -3.65 -6.35 -3.03
C LEU A 59 -4.29 -7.45 -3.89
N GLU A 60 -4.48 -8.64 -3.32
CA GLU A 60 -5.08 -9.78 -4.01
C GLU A 60 -6.57 -9.56 -4.35
N ASN A 61 -7.34 -8.92 -3.46
CA ASN A 61 -8.78 -8.74 -3.65
C ASN A 61 -9.17 -7.57 -4.56
N LEU A 62 -8.44 -6.45 -4.49
CA LEU A 62 -8.92 -5.18 -5.05
C LEU A 62 -8.50 -4.96 -6.50
N ASN A 63 -7.91 -5.97 -7.14
CA ASN A 63 -7.34 -5.85 -8.49
C ASN A 63 -6.40 -4.63 -8.58
N TRP A 64 -5.74 -4.29 -7.45
CA TRP A 64 -4.77 -3.22 -7.40
C TRP A 64 -3.70 -3.52 -8.43
N ARG A 65 -3.56 -2.64 -9.43
CA ARG A 65 -2.50 -2.72 -10.45
C ARG A 65 -1.17 -2.26 -9.89
N LEU A 66 -0.88 -2.62 -8.64
CA LEU A 66 0.37 -2.29 -7.99
C LEU A 66 1.47 -3.12 -8.64
N ASP A 67 2.36 -2.46 -9.36
CA ASP A 67 3.54 -3.05 -9.96
C ASP A 67 4.62 -3.28 -8.89
N THR A 68 4.64 -2.46 -7.83
CA THR A 68 5.68 -2.49 -6.80
C THR A 68 5.15 -2.07 -5.44
N VAL A 69 5.50 -2.86 -4.41
CA VAL A 69 5.31 -2.51 -2.99
C VAL A 69 6.63 -2.68 -2.26
N ARG A 70 7.00 -1.71 -1.42
CA ARG A 70 8.27 -1.71 -0.69
C ARG A 70 8.02 -1.71 0.82
N TYR A 71 8.60 -2.68 1.53
CA TYR A 71 8.65 -2.74 3.00
C TYR A 71 10.11 -2.58 3.45
N GLY A 72 10.37 -1.78 4.49
CA GLY A 72 11.73 -1.53 4.97
C GLY A 72 12.27 -2.63 5.88
N GLN A 73 13.48 -3.14 5.57
CA GLN A 73 14.37 -3.96 6.42
C GLN A 73 13.96 -5.41 6.76
N THR A 74 13.15 -6.06 5.94
CA THR A 74 13.29 -7.52 5.74
C THR A 74 13.15 -7.82 4.26
N THR A 75 14.12 -8.57 3.72
CA THR A 75 14.11 -9.08 2.35
C THR A 75 12.94 -10.03 2.16
N GLN A 76 11.79 -9.49 1.76
CA GLN A 76 10.82 -10.19 0.93
C GLN A 76 10.52 -9.26 -0.23
N HIS A 77 11.27 -9.43 -1.34
CA HIS A 77 10.80 -8.96 -2.63
C HIS A 77 9.56 -9.79 -2.98
N GLN A 78 8.37 -9.31 -2.63
CA GLN A 78 7.15 -9.86 -3.20
C GLN A 78 6.88 -9.08 -4.47
N THR A 79 7.40 -9.57 -5.59
CA THR A 79 6.87 -9.21 -6.91
C THR A 79 5.41 -9.65 -6.94
N VAL A 80 4.49 -8.72 -7.21
CA VAL A 80 3.10 -9.04 -7.51
C VAL A 80 3.13 -9.70 -8.90
N MET A 81 2.82 -10.99 -8.98
CA MET A 81 2.77 -11.73 -10.25
C MET A 81 1.40 -11.58 -10.91
#